data_AF-A0A317UAH3-F1
#
_entry.id   AF-A0A317UAH3-F1
#
_cell.length_a   1.000
_cell.length_b   1.000
_cell.length_c   1.000
_cell.angle_alpha   90.00
_cell.angle_beta   90.00
_cell.angle_gamma   90.00
#
_symmetry.space_group_name_H-M   'P 1'
#
loop_
_entity.id
_entity.type
_entity.pdbx_description
1 polymer ?
#
loop_
_entity_poly.entity_id
_entity_poly.type
_entity_poly.pdbx_seq_one_letter_code
_entity_poly.pdbx_strand_id
1 'polypeptide(L)'
;MTREQAKQVLIGFGIEEPSEEQVTKYLDSVETETKKVKEKNTSLKEKADKADDLQKELDDLKAQNMTDAERQEAERQKEKSENEKRISDLEKALAESNRKALSSEITSAFANAGLSAETYASAIKAFSSMPADKSEDVMKEVKTFVDGISEANKAALDNAKSEWEKSVLDNTPNPGGGNSDKGQKKDDNDSPAAKYAKAYSARMNPKTEPASDNAPVNF
;
A
#
# COMPACT_ATOMS: atom_id res chain seq x y z
N MET A 1 27.91 -73.15 -56.88
CA MET A 1 28.17 -74.59 -56.69
C MET A 1 28.10 -75.26 -58.05
N THR A 2 28.98 -76.21 -58.34
CA THR A 2 29.00 -76.97 -59.62
C THR A 2 28.21 -78.29 -59.50
N ARG A 3 27.85 -78.92 -60.62
CA ARG A 3 27.18 -80.24 -60.65
C ARG A 3 27.99 -81.31 -59.91
N GLU A 4 29.30 -81.36 -60.15
CA GLU A 4 30.21 -82.30 -59.49
C GLU A 4 30.28 -82.06 -57.98
N GLN A 5 30.23 -80.80 -57.54
CA GLN A 5 30.14 -80.47 -56.11
C GLN A 5 28.80 -80.90 -55.52
N ALA A 6 27.69 -80.69 -56.23
CA ALA A 6 26.37 -81.16 -55.81
C ALA A 6 26.29 -82.69 -55.70
N LYS A 7 26.89 -83.43 -56.65
CA LYS A 7 27.01 -84.89 -56.60
C LYS A 7 27.76 -85.36 -55.34
N GLN A 8 28.92 -84.76 -55.06
CA GLN A 8 29.71 -85.10 -53.87
C GLN A 8 28.96 -84.83 -52.57
N VAL A 9 28.19 -83.73 -52.51
CA VAL A 9 27.36 -83.42 -51.34
C VAL A 9 26.22 -84.42 -51.15
N LEU A 10 25.55 -84.82 -52.24
CA LEU A 10 24.47 -85.82 -52.19
C LEU A 10 25.00 -87.21 -51.80
N ILE A 11 26.20 -87.59 -52.26
CA ILE A 11 26.91 -88.79 -51.80
C ILE A 11 27.21 -88.69 -50.30
N GLY A 12 27.70 -87.53 -49.84
CA GLY A 12 27.92 -87.26 -48.41
C GLY A 12 26.65 -87.33 -47.56
N PHE A 13 25.47 -87.13 -48.15
CA PHE A 13 24.17 -87.33 -47.50
C PHE A 13 23.63 -88.78 -47.58
N GLY A 14 24.41 -89.71 -48.14
CA GLY A 14 24.09 -91.15 -48.18
C GLY A 14 23.41 -91.62 -49.47
N ILE A 15 23.47 -90.86 -50.57
CA ILE A 15 22.98 -91.28 -51.88
C ILE A 15 24.17 -91.83 -52.69
N GLU A 16 24.35 -93.16 -52.72
CA GLU A 16 25.51 -93.83 -53.36
C GLU A 16 25.67 -93.48 -54.86
N GLU A 17 24.57 -93.42 -55.62
CA GLU A 17 24.55 -92.97 -57.02
C GLU A 17 23.47 -91.90 -57.23
N PRO A 18 23.79 -90.60 -57.03
CA PRO A 18 22.83 -89.53 -57.23
C PRO A 18 22.40 -89.42 -58.68
N SER A 19 21.10 -89.48 -58.95
CA SER A 19 20.57 -89.28 -60.30
C SER A 19 20.74 -87.83 -60.75
N GLU A 20 20.82 -87.59 -62.06
CA GLU A 20 20.90 -86.22 -62.61
C GLU A 20 19.69 -85.34 -62.21
N GLU A 21 18.52 -85.94 -61.97
CA GLU A 21 17.36 -85.24 -61.43
C GLU A 21 17.55 -84.82 -59.96
N GLN A 22 18.14 -85.67 -59.11
CA GLN A 22 18.45 -85.33 -57.71
C GLN A 22 19.50 -84.21 -57.65
N VAL A 23 20.53 -84.28 -58.50
CA VAL A 23 21.57 -83.24 -58.62
C VAL A 23 20.97 -81.92 -59.07
N THR A 24 20.08 -81.94 -60.07
CA THR A 24 19.41 -80.72 -60.58
C THR A 24 18.49 -80.11 -59.51
N LYS A 25 17.67 -80.91 -58.83
CA LYS A 25 16.80 -80.44 -57.72
C LYS A 25 17.60 -79.82 -56.58
N TYR A 26 18.74 -80.40 -56.22
CA TYR A 26 19.61 -79.87 -55.17
C TYR A 26 20.23 -78.52 -55.57
N LEU A 27 20.74 -78.40 -56.81
CA LEU A 27 21.26 -77.14 -57.33
C LEU A 27 20.19 -76.04 -57.36
N ASP A 28 18.99 -76.36 -57.84
CA ASP A 28 17.86 -75.42 -57.87
C ASP A 28 17.49 -74.96 -56.44
N SER A 29 17.43 -75.90 -55.49
CA SER A 29 17.18 -75.58 -54.07
C SER A 29 18.24 -74.64 -53.51
N VAL A 30 19.53 -74.94 -53.72
CA VAL A 30 20.65 -74.10 -53.28
C VAL A 30 20.59 -72.71 -53.91
N GLU A 31 20.23 -72.60 -55.20
CA GLU A 31 20.08 -71.31 -55.87
C GLU A 31 18.92 -70.49 -55.26
N THR A 32 17.78 -71.14 -55.00
CA THR A 32 16.62 -70.46 -54.37
C THR A 32 16.93 -69.99 -52.95
N GLU A 33 17.62 -70.80 -52.14
CA GLU A 33 18.05 -70.41 -50.80
C GLU A 33 19.08 -69.29 -50.84
N THR A 34 20.02 -69.35 -51.79
CA THR A 34 21.03 -68.29 -51.98
C THR A 34 20.38 -66.96 -52.34
N LYS A 35 19.36 -66.95 -53.22
CA LYS A 35 18.59 -65.74 -53.53
C LYS A 35 17.86 -65.20 -52.30
N LYS A 36 17.15 -66.06 -51.56
CA LYS A 36 16.47 -65.68 -50.30
C LYS A 36 17.44 -65.11 -49.25
N VAL A 37 18.63 -65.68 -49.11
CA VAL A 37 19.65 -65.19 -48.16
C VAL A 37 20.19 -63.84 -48.61
N LYS A 38 20.45 -63.63 -49.91
CA LYS A 38 20.86 -62.32 -50.43
C LYS A 38 19.81 -61.24 -50.21
N GLU A 39 18.54 -61.55 -50.47
CA GLU A 39 17.42 -60.63 -50.22
C GLU A 39 17.30 -60.29 -48.73
N LYS A 40 17.38 -61.29 -47.85
CA LYS A 40 17.39 -61.06 -46.39
C LYS A 40 18.57 -60.21 -45.94
N ASN A 41 19.78 -60.49 -46.43
CA ASN A 41 20.96 -59.70 -46.09
C ASN A 41 20.84 -58.25 -46.57
N THR A 42 20.25 -58.03 -47.75
CA THR A 42 19.99 -56.67 -48.27
C THR A 42 19.00 -55.94 -47.37
N SER A 43 17.88 -56.59 -47.02
CA SER A 43 16.87 -56.00 -46.12
C SER A 43 17.40 -55.75 -44.71
N LEU A 44 18.23 -56.65 -44.17
CA LEU A 44 18.87 -56.45 -42.87
C LEU A 44 19.85 -55.28 -42.90
N LYS A 45 20.60 -55.12 -44.00
CA LYS A 45 21.51 -53.99 -44.18
C LYS A 45 20.76 -52.66 -44.24
N GLU A 46 19.69 -52.58 -45.02
CA GLU A 46 18.84 -51.37 -45.07
C GLU A 46 18.22 -51.02 -43.71
N LYS A 47 17.82 -52.02 -42.93
CA LYS A 47 17.32 -51.82 -41.57
C LYS A 47 18.41 -51.34 -40.61
N ALA A 48 19.63 -51.86 -40.74
CA ALA A 48 20.77 -51.42 -39.95
C ALA A 48 21.12 -49.97 -40.26
N ASP A 49 21.23 -49.61 -41.54
CA ASP A 49 21.52 -48.25 -41.98
C ASP A 49 20.44 -47.27 -41.45
N LYS A 50 19.16 -47.65 -41.53
CA LYS A 50 18.06 -46.84 -40.97
C LYS A 50 18.11 -46.73 -39.44
N ALA A 51 18.54 -47.78 -38.75
CA ALA A 51 18.68 -47.74 -37.30
C ALA A 51 19.82 -46.80 -36.87
N ASP A 52 20.93 -46.80 -37.62
CA ASP A 52 22.06 -45.90 -37.39
C ASP A 52 21.65 -44.43 -37.62
N ASP A 53 20.88 -44.15 -38.68
CA ASP A 53 20.36 -42.81 -38.94
C ASP A 53 19.42 -42.32 -37.82
N LEU A 54 18.49 -43.17 -37.37
CA LEU A 54 17.59 -42.83 -36.25
C LEU A 54 18.34 -42.63 -34.94
N GLN A 55 19.39 -43.42 -34.69
CA GLN A 55 20.23 -43.26 -33.51
C GLN A 55 20.93 -41.90 -33.51
N LYS A 56 21.45 -41.49 -34.66
CA LYS A 56 22.09 -40.19 -34.83
C LYS A 56 21.10 -39.03 -34.60
N GLU A 57 19.89 -39.11 -35.16
CA GLU A 57 18.85 -38.09 -34.95
C GLU A 57 18.44 -37.98 -33.47
N LEU A 58 18.36 -39.10 -32.75
CA LEU A 58 18.08 -39.12 -31.32
C LEU A 58 19.18 -38.45 -30.48
N ASP A 59 20.45 -38.66 -30.84
CA ASP A 59 21.58 -38.08 -30.12
C ASP A 59 21.67 -36.56 -30.38
N ASP A 60 21.45 -36.13 -31.62
CA ASP A 60 21.37 -34.71 -31.99
C ASP A 60 20.22 -34.00 -31.23
N LEU A 61 19.04 -34.62 -31.19
CA LEU A 61 17.87 -34.08 -30.49
C LEU A 61 18.07 -34.02 -28.96
N LYS A 62 18.74 -35.00 -28.36
CA LYS A 62 19.12 -34.95 -26.95
C LYS A 62 20.11 -33.82 -26.67
N ALA A 63 21.12 -33.64 -27.51
CA ALA A 63 22.11 -32.57 -27.36
C ALA A 63 21.45 -31.18 -27.47
N GLN A 64 20.53 -31.01 -28.43
CA GLN A 64 19.76 -29.78 -28.58
C GLN A 64 18.89 -29.50 -27.35
N ASN A 65 18.14 -30.50 -26.88
CA ASN A 65 17.30 -30.36 -25.68
C ASN A 65 18.11 -29.99 -24.43
N MET A 66 19.32 -30.53 -24.25
CA MET A 66 20.19 -30.11 -23.14
C MET A 66 20.60 -28.64 -23.26
N THR A 67 20.94 -28.20 -24.47
CA THR A 67 21.34 -26.81 -24.73
C THR A 67 20.20 -25.83 -24.46
N ASP A 68 18.99 -26.17 -24.90
CA ASP A 68 17.80 -25.35 -24.68
C ASP A 68 17.42 -25.29 -23.19
N ALA A 69 17.55 -26.41 -22.46
CA ALA A 69 17.33 -26.44 -21.02
C ALA A 69 18.34 -25.55 -20.25
N GLU A 70 19.62 -25.57 -20.62
CA GLU A 70 20.64 -24.69 -20.04
C GLU A 70 20.35 -23.22 -20.31
N ARG A 71 19.93 -22.87 -21.54
CA ARG A 71 19.52 -21.50 -21.88
C ARG A 71 18.29 -21.06 -21.07
N GLN A 72 17.28 -21.91 -20.96
CA GLN A 72 16.06 -21.60 -20.21
C GLN A 72 16.35 -21.40 -18.72
N GLU A 73 17.20 -22.21 -18.11
CA GLU A 73 17.58 -22.03 -16.71
C GLU A 73 18.38 -20.74 -16.50
N ALA A 74 19.28 -20.38 -17.42
CA ALA A 74 19.99 -19.10 -17.37
C ALA A 74 19.03 -17.89 -17.45
N GLU A 75 18.04 -17.94 -18.34
CA GLU A 75 16.99 -16.93 -18.43
C GLU A 75 16.15 -16.86 -17.14
N ARG A 76 15.75 -18.02 -16.60
CA ARG A 76 14.99 -18.11 -15.34
C ARG A 76 15.76 -17.53 -14.16
N GLN A 77 17.07 -17.78 -14.08
CA GLN A 77 17.93 -17.22 -13.03
C GLN A 77 18.09 -15.70 -13.17
N LYS A 78 18.23 -15.21 -14.41
CA LYS A 78 18.27 -13.77 -14.69
C LYS A 78 16.96 -13.10 -14.28
N GLU A 79 15.83 -13.65 -14.70
CA GLU A 79 14.50 -13.14 -14.34
C GLU A 79 14.28 -13.18 -12.83
N LYS A 80 14.69 -14.27 -12.16
CA LYS A 80 14.62 -14.37 -10.70
C LYS A 80 15.42 -13.27 -10.01
N SER A 81 16.65 -13.00 -10.46
CA SER A 81 17.48 -11.93 -9.89
C SER A 81 16.90 -10.54 -10.14
N GLU A 82 16.35 -10.28 -11.33
CA GLU A 82 15.68 -9.03 -11.67
C GLU A 82 14.40 -8.84 -10.83
N ASN A 83 13.62 -9.89 -10.64
CA ASN A 83 12.44 -9.88 -9.79
C ASN A 83 12.78 -9.67 -8.31
N GLU A 84 13.83 -10.31 -7.79
CA GLU A 84 14.30 -10.09 -6.42
C GLU A 84 14.72 -8.63 -6.19
N LYS A 85 15.43 -8.02 -7.15
CA LYS A 85 15.76 -6.58 -7.09
C LYS A 85 14.50 -5.72 -7.09
N ARG A 86 13.56 -6.01 -8.01
CA ARG A 86 12.30 -5.26 -8.11
C ARG A 86 11.46 -5.35 -6.83
N ILE A 87 11.42 -6.52 -6.20
CA ILE A 87 10.74 -6.71 -4.91
C ILE A 87 11.41 -5.85 -3.84
N SER A 88 12.74 -5.89 -3.72
CA SER A 88 13.47 -5.07 -2.74
C SER A 88 13.23 -3.56 -2.94
N ASP A 89 13.20 -3.09 -4.18
CA ASP A 89 12.94 -1.69 -4.48
C ASP A 89 11.49 -1.29 -4.17
N LEU A 90 10.52 -2.17 -4.46
CA LEU A 90 9.12 -1.96 -4.08
C LEU A 90 8.94 -1.92 -2.56
N GLU A 91 9.60 -2.81 -1.81
CA GLU A 91 9.57 -2.82 -0.34
C GLU A 91 10.13 -1.52 0.24
N LYS A 92 11.25 -1.02 -0.29
CA LYS A 92 11.83 0.27 0.11
C LYS A 92 10.89 1.44 -0.21
N ALA A 93 10.31 1.46 -1.42
CA ALA A 93 9.39 2.50 -1.82
C ALA A 93 8.12 2.51 -0.96
N LEU A 94 7.59 1.32 -0.61
CA LEU A 94 6.45 1.18 0.27
C LEU A 94 6.76 1.69 1.69
N ALA A 95 7.92 1.31 2.24
CA ALA A 95 8.35 1.78 3.56
C ALA A 95 8.55 3.30 3.58
N GLU A 96 9.12 3.88 2.52
CA GLU A 96 9.28 5.33 2.40
C GLU A 96 7.93 6.04 2.27
N SER A 97 7.01 5.52 1.45
CA SER A 97 5.66 6.06 1.28
C SER A 97 4.90 6.06 2.61
N ASN A 98 4.93 4.95 3.35
CA ASN A 98 4.27 4.84 4.66
C ASN A 98 4.85 5.83 5.69
N ARG A 99 6.18 6.02 5.71
CA ARG A 99 6.81 7.03 6.58
C ARG A 99 6.40 8.47 6.24
N LYS A 100 6.30 8.79 4.95
CA LYS A 100 5.84 10.12 4.50
C LYS A 100 4.38 10.35 4.88
N ALA A 101 3.52 9.36 4.65
CA ALA A 101 2.10 9.42 5.03
C ALA A 101 1.94 9.65 6.54
N LEU A 102 2.61 8.84 7.37
CA LEU A 102 2.61 8.99 8.82
C LEU A 102 3.09 10.37 9.26
N SER A 103 4.20 10.86 8.71
CA SER A 103 4.73 12.18 9.04
C SER A 103 3.74 13.30 8.71
N SER A 104 3.02 13.18 7.58
CA SER A 104 1.99 14.12 7.16
C SER A 104 0.76 14.09 8.09
N GLU A 105 0.35 12.90 8.53
CA GLU A 105 -0.77 12.73 9.44
C GLU A 105 -0.47 13.34 10.82
N ILE A 106 0.71 13.06 11.37
CA ILE A 106 1.18 13.64 12.64
C ILE A 106 1.29 15.17 12.53
N THR A 107 1.83 15.68 11.43
CA THR A 107 1.90 17.13 11.16
C THR A 107 0.52 17.77 11.22
N SER A 108 -0.46 17.13 10.59
CA SER A 108 -1.85 17.60 10.56
C SER A 108 -2.48 17.55 11.96
N ALA A 109 -2.23 16.48 12.72
CA ALA A 109 -2.73 16.34 14.09
C ALA A 109 -2.19 17.45 15.01
N PHE A 110 -0.89 17.75 14.95
CA PHE A 110 -0.31 18.85 15.74
C PHE A 110 -0.80 20.23 15.30
N ALA A 111 -0.94 20.47 14.00
CA ALA A 111 -1.48 21.73 13.50
C ALA A 111 -2.94 21.94 13.95
N ASN A 112 -3.77 20.89 13.90
CA ASN A 112 -5.16 20.95 14.36
C ASN A 112 -5.27 21.18 15.88
N ALA A 113 -4.28 20.75 16.65
CA ALA A 113 -4.18 21.02 18.09
C ALA A 113 -3.68 22.45 18.41
N GLY A 114 -3.37 23.26 17.38
CA GLY A 114 -2.92 24.64 17.53
C GLY A 114 -1.43 24.80 17.82
N LEU A 115 -0.61 23.76 17.65
CA LEU A 115 0.84 23.89 17.81
C LEU A 115 1.44 24.59 16.59
N SER A 116 2.48 25.40 16.83
CA SER A 116 3.26 26.00 15.74
C SER A 116 4.17 24.95 15.07
N ALA A 117 4.46 25.15 13.79
CA ALA A 117 5.38 24.30 13.04
C ALA A 117 6.78 24.19 13.69
N GLU A 118 7.25 25.27 14.32
CA GLU A 118 8.52 25.30 15.05
C GLU A 118 8.48 24.38 16.28
N THR A 119 7.33 24.31 16.97
CA THR A 119 7.16 23.49 18.18
C THR A 119 7.27 22.00 17.90
N TYR A 120 6.74 21.51 16.77
CA TYR A 120 6.71 20.08 16.46
C TYR A 120 7.72 19.61 15.40
N ALA A 121 8.50 20.51 14.79
CA ALA A 121 9.46 20.15 13.73
C ALA A 121 10.42 19.02 14.12
N SER A 122 10.93 19.03 15.36
CA SER A 122 11.82 17.99 15.89
C SER A 122 11.13 16.63 16.02
N ALA A 123 9.85 16.62 16.40
CA ALA A 123 9.07 15.39 16.53
C ALA A 123 8.83 14.76 15.16
N ILE A 124 8.42 15.55 14.17
CA ILE A 124 8.24 15.07 12.79
C ILE A 124 9.55 14.49 12.23
N LYS A 125 10.69 15.17 12.46
CA LYS A 125 12.00 14.67 12.04
C LYS A 125 12.36 13.34 12.70
N ALA A 126 12.02 13.16 13.97
CA ALA A 126 12.22 11.90 14.69
C ALA A 126 11.35 10.78 14.08
N PHE A 127 10.07 11.04 13.80
CA PHE A 127 9.16 10.05 13.20
C PHE A 127 9.56 9.66 11.78
N SER A 128 10.01 10.61 10.95
CA SER A 128 10.50 10.31 9.60
C SER A 128 11.76 9.42 9.60
N SER A 129 12.48 9.35 10.73
CA SER A 129 13.69 8.52 10.90
C SER A 129 13.40 7.17 11.58
N MET A 130 12.15 6.92 11.97
CA MET A 130 11.76 5.74 12.75
C MET A 130 11.54 4.51 11.85
N PRO A 131 11.78 3.28 12.37
CA PRO A 131 11.39 2.05 11.69
C PRO A 131 9.88 2.01 11.38
N ALA A 132 9.52 1.47 10.20
CA ALA A 132 8.15 1.53 9.68
C ALA A 132 7.14 0.63 10.43
N ASP A 133 7.63 -0.37 11.16
CA ASP A 133 6.86 -1.36 11.93
C ASP A 133 6.23 -0.80 13.22
N LYS A 134 6.60 0.41 13.64
CA LYS A 134 6.10 1.05 14.88
C LYS A 134 5.07 2.15 14.65
N SER A 135 4.51 2.25 13.45
CA SER A 135 3.65 3.36 13.02
C SER A 135 2.32 3.47 13.78
N GLU A 136 1.72 2.35 14.17
CA GLU A 136 0.41 2.32 14.85
C GLU A 136 0.50 2.79 16.31
N ASP A 137 1.55 2.35 17.04
CA ASP A 137 1.84 2.82 18.39
C ASP A 137 2.09 4.33 18.43
N VAL A 138 2.83 4.83 17.43
CA VAL A 138 3.13 6.27 17.29
C VAL A 138 1.87 7.10 17.14
N MET A 139 0.94 6.71 16.27
CA MET A 139 -0.31 7.47 16.08
C MET A 139 -1.17 7.49 17.33
N LYS A 140 -1.19 6.40 18.11
CA LYS A 140 -1.91 6.36 19.38
C LYS A 140 -1.32 7.31 20.41
N GLU A 141 0.00 7.38 20.51
CA GLU A 141 0.70 8.33 21.38
C GLU A 141 0.48 9.78 20.94
N VAL A 142 0.60 10.06 19.64
CA VAL A 142 0.33 11.39 19.06
C VAL A 142 -1.10 11.82 19.35
N LYS A 143 -2.07 10.93 19.17
CA LYS A 143 -3.47 11.21 19.49
C LYS A 143 -3.66 11.54 20.97
N THR A 144 -3.09 10.74 21.86
CA THR A 144 -3.18 10.95 23.31
C THR A 144 -2.59 12.31 23.72
N PHE A 145 -1.45 12.68 23.13
CA PHE A 145 -0.82 13.98 23.34
C PHE A 145 -1.68 15.15 22.83
N VAL A 146 -2.21 15.04 21.62
CA VAL A 146 -3.08 16.05 21.00
C VAL A 146 -4.39 16.23 21.79
N ASP A 147 -4.99 15.14 22.26
CA ASP A 147 -6.19 15.16 23.09
C ASP A 147 -5.90 15.91 24.41
N GLY A 148 -4.75 15.63 25.06
CA GLY A 148 -4.34 16.33 26.27
C GLY A 148 -4.10 17.84 26.08
N ILE A 149 -3.52 18.25 24.95
CA ILE A 149 -3.38 19.68 24.61
C ILE A 149 -4.74 20.33 24.37
N SER A 150 -5.64 19.64 23.69
CA SER A 150 -6.99 20.14 23.42
C SER A 150 -7.76 20.36 24.72
N GLU A 151 -7.65 19.44 25.68
CA GLU A 151 -8.23 19.58 27.02
C GLU A 151 -7.62 20.77 27.79
N ALA A 152 -6.30 20.91 27.77
CA ALA A 152 -5.62 22.02 28.43
C ALA A 152 -6.00 23.38 27.83
N ASN A 153 -6.07 23.48 26.50
CA ASN A 153 -6.49 24.70 25.80
C ASN A 153 -7.93 25.07 26.13
N LYS A 154 -8.83 24.07 26.21
CA LYS A 154 -10.23 24.29 26.62
C LYS A 154 -10.30 24.84 28.04
N ALA A 155 -9.59 24.24 28.99
CA ALA A 155 -9.55 24.71 30.37
C ALA A 155 -8.99 26.14 30.48
N ALA A 156 -7.93 26.46 29.73
CA ALA A 156 -7.35 27.80 29.70
C ALA A 156 -8.35 28.84 29.15
N LEU A 157 -9.10 28.49 28.11
CA LEU A 157 -10.11 29.37 27.51
C LEU A 157 -11.31 29.61 28.45
N ASP A 158 -11.79 28.56 29.12
CA ASP A 158 -12.86 28.65 30.11
C ASP A 158 -12.44 29.53 31.30
N ASN A 159 -11.19 29.40 31.75
CA ASN A 159 -10.62 30.26 32.80
C ASN A 159 -10.51 31.73 32.35
N ALA A 160 -9.92 31.98 31.18
CA ALA A 160 -9.79 33.33 30.64
C ALA A 160 -11.16 34.00 30.44
N LYS A 161 -12.16 33.25 29.99
CA LYS A 161 -13.54 33.72 29.87
C LYS A 161 -14.12 34.09 31.24
N SER A 162 -13.93 33.24 32.24
CA SER A 162 -14.41 33.49 33.60
C SER A 162 -13.74 34.73 34.23
N GLU A 163 -12.42 34.90 34.04
CA GLU A 163 -11.68 36.09 34.48
C GLU A 163 -12.16 37.35 33.76
N TRP A 164 -12.41 37.26 32.45
CA TRP A 164 -12.95 38.36 31.68
C TRP A 164 -14.37 38.74 32.15
N GLU A 165 -15.28 37.78 32.31
CA GLU A 165 -16.64 38.02 32.82
C GLU A 165 -16.62 38.68 34.21
N LYS A 166 -15.75 38.22 35.12
CA LYS A 166 -15.54 38.86 36.42
C LYS A 166 -15.04 40.29 36.28
N SER A 167 -14.04 40.53 35.42
CA SER A 167 -13.49 41.87 35.20
C SER A 167 -14.52 42.84 34.62
N VAL A 168 -15.41 42.35 33.74
CA VAL A 168 -16.50 43.16 33.17
C VAL A 168 -17.52 43.49 34.26
N LEU A 169 -17.91 42.52 35.09
CA LEU A 169 -18.83 42.75 36.22
C LEU A 169 -18.28 43.77 37.22
N ASP A 170 -17.01 43.64 37.63
CA ASP A 170 -16.38 44.53 38.61
C ASP A 170 -16.21 45.97 38.07
N ASN A 171 -16.02 46.14 36.76
CA ASN A 171 -15.81 47.45 36.13
C ASN A 171 -17.09 48.09 35.55
N THR A 172 -18.24 47.40 35.57
CA THR A 172 -19.51 47.98 35.12
C THR A 172 -20.08 48.87 36.22
N PRO A 173 -20.26 50.19 35.99
CA PRO A 173 -20.87 51.07 37.00
C PRO A 173 -22.28 50.58 37.33
N ASN A 174 -22.55 50.30 38.62
CA ASN A 174 -23.84 49.81 39.06
C ASN A 174 -24.94 50.85 38.76
N PRO A 175 -25.98 50.54 37.97
CA PRO A 175 -27.05 51.48 37.67
C PRO A 175 -27.96 51.63 38.90
N GLY A 176 -27.56 52.49 39.85
CA GLY A 176 -28.40 52.85 40.99
C GLY A 176 -27.74 52.94 42.37
N GLY A 177 -26.41 53.03 42.51
CA GLY A 177 -25.82 53.21 43.84
C GLY A 177 -24.34 53.57 43.79
N GLY A 178 -23.98 54.68 44.44
CA GLY A 178 -22.69 55.33 44.33
C GLY A 178 -21.48 54.48 44.71
N ASN A 179 -20.35 54.80 44.07
CA ASN A 179 -19.04 54.35 44.49
C ASN A 179 -18.74 54.97 45.86
N SER A 180 -18.74 54.18 46.93
CA SER A 180 -18.51 54.65 48.30
C SER A 180 -17.03 54.87 48.65
N ASP A 181 -16.12 54.82 47.67
CA ASP A 181 -14.71 54.99 47.94
C ASP A 181 -14.02 55.84 46.88
N LYS A 182 -14.02 57.15 47.15
CA LYS A 182 -12.99 58.16 46.86
C LYS A 182 -13.66 59.53 46.91
N GLY A 183 -13.23 60.37 47.84
CA GLY A 183 -13.77 61.71 48.09
C GLY A 183 -13.71 62.64 46.88
N GLN A 184 -14.68 62.53 45.98
CA GLN A 184 -14.96 63.53 44.96
C GLN A 184 -16.10 64.43 45.44
N LYS A 185 -15.80 65.73 45.42
CA LYS A 185 -16.71 66.82 45.72
C LYS A 185 -18.03 66.62 44.95
N LYS A 186 -19.15 66.92 45.60
CA LYS A 186 -20.44 67.14 44.94
C LYS A 186 -20.23 68.27 43.92
N ASP A 187 -20.13 67.92 42.64
CA ASP A 187 -20.48 68.86 41.58
C ASP A 187 -21.97 68.73 41.34
N ASP A 188 -22.69 69.84 41.55
CA ASP A 188 -24.15 69.97 41.42
C ASP A 188 -24.64 69.90 39.96
N ASN A 189 -23.95 69.16 39.09
CA ASN A 189 -24.41 68.92 37.73
C ASN A 189 -25.20 67.61 37.68
N ASP A 190 -26.51 67.73 37.92
CA ASP A 190 -27.48 66.68 37.62
C ASP A 190 -27.18 66.10 36.22
N SER A 191 -26.86 64.81 36.16
CA SER A 191 -26.65 64.12 34.89
C SER A 191 -27.89 64.26 33.99
N PRO A 192 -27.78 64.12 32.66
CA PRO A 192 -28.94 64.16 31.76
C PRO A 192 -30.05 63.20 32.20
N ALA A 193 -29.69 62.05 32.77
CA ALA A 193 -30.62 61.08 33.33
C ALA A 193 -31.31 61.59 34.62
N ALA A 194 -30.57 62.25 35.52
CA ALA A 194 -31.14 62.88 36.71
C ALA A 194 -32.14 63.99 36.35
N LYS A 195 -31.81 64.80 35.33
CA LYS A 195 -32.73 65.83 34.79
C LYS A 195 -33.98 65.21 34.19
N TYR A 196 -33.85 64.13 33.43
CA TYR A 196 -34.99 63.41 32.86
C TYR A 196 -35.89 62.81 33.94
N ALA A 197 -35.31 62.13 34.94
CA ALA A 197 -36.08 61.53 36.03
C ALA A 197 -36.82 62.58 36.88
N LYS A 198 -36.18 63.73 37.12
CA LYS A 198 -36.79 64.87 37.84
C LYS A 198 -37.92 65.52 37.04
N ALA A 199 -37.75 65.68 35.73
CA ALA A 199 -38.79 66.22 34.86
C ALA A 199 -39.98 65.26 34.75
N TYR A 200 -39.72 63.96 34.64
CA TYR A 200 -40.76 62.93 34.59
C TYR A 200 -41.55 62.86 35.91
N SER A 201 -40.87 62.83 37.06
CA SER A 201 -41.55 62.79 38.36
C SER A 201 -42.37 64.05 38.63
N ALA A 202 -41.89 65.24 38.25
CA ALA A 202 -42.64 66.48 38.33
C ALA A 202 -43.89 66.48 37.44
N ARG A 203 -43.86 65.82 36.27
CA ARG A 203 -45.02 65.66 35.39
C ARG A 203 -46.06 64.68 35.92
N MET A 204 -45.61 63.61 36.54
CA MET A 204 -46.48 62.52 37.00
C MET A 204 -47.08 62.77 38.38
N ASN A 205 -46.56 63.76 39.12
CA ASN A 205 -47.13 64.17 40.40
C ASN A 205 -47.23 65.71 40.46
N PRO A 206 -48.20 66.31 39.76
CA PRO A 206 -48.39 67.75 39.81
C PRO A 206 -48.75 68.15 41.24
N LYS A 207 -47.92 69.00 41.84
CA LYS A 207 -48.26 69.65 43.12
C LYS A 207 -49.60 70.36 42.94
N THR A 208 -50.59 70.01 43.74
CA THR A 208 -51.74 70.88 43.99
C THR A 208 -51.21 72.12 44.71
N GLU A 209 -51.01 73.21 43.97
CA GLU A 209 -50.74 74.50 44.61
C GLU A 209 -52.05 75.07 45.15
N PRO A 210 -52.04 75.62 46.38
CA PRO A 210 -53.22 76.23 47.00
C PRO A 210 -53.56 77.53 46.26
N ALA A 211 -54.86 77.75 46.03
CA ALA A 211 -55.35 79.01 45.50
C ALA A 211 -54.98 80.17 46.45
N SER A 212 -54.24 81.16 45.97
CA SER A 212 -54.03 82.41 46.71
C SER A 212 -55.04 83.47 46.28
N ASP A 213 -55.87 83.84 47.25
CA ASP A 213 -56.52 85.14 47.48
C ASP A 213 -56.18 86.29 46.51
N ASN A 214 -57.20 86.93 45.94
CA ASN A 214 -57.87 88.07 46.59
C ASN A 214 -58.77 88.82 45.56
N ALA A 215 -60.02 89.11 45.93
CA ALA A 215 -60.80 90.19 45.32
C ALA A 215 -61.77 90.77 46.38
N PRO A 216 -62.07 92.09 46.31
CA PRO A 216 -61.87 93.00 47.44
C PRO A 216 -63.13 93.37 48.25
N VAL A 217 -62.86 94.00 49.40
CA VAL A 217 -63.73 94.45 50.51
C VAL A 217 -64.85 95.42 50.12
N ASN A 218 -66.07 95.29 50.70
CA ASN A 218 -66.78 96.42 51.37
C ASN A 218 -68.10 96.06 52.09
N PHE A 219 -68.24 96.68 53.28
CA PHE A 219 -69.28 96.70 54.33
C PHE A 219 -69.31 95.58 55.36
#